data_AF-A0A7K4LCJ1-F1
#
_entry.id   AF-A0A7K4LCJ1-F1
#
_cell.length_a   1.000
_cell.length_b   1.000
_cell.length_c   1.000
_cell.angle_alpha   90.00
_cell.angle_beta   90.00
_cell.angle_gamma   90.00
#
_symmetry.space_group_name_H-M   'P 1'
#
loop_
_entity.id
_entity.type
_entity.pdbx_description
1 polymer ?
#
loop_
_entity_poly.entity_id
_entity_poly.type
_entity_poly.pdbx_seq_one_letter_code
_entity_poly.pdbx_strand_id
1 'polypeptide(L)'
;QAQIKTAKQRVVMASLYLGTGLLEQELVDCLEAALEESLRAKGSSALRVSILLDFTRGSRGRRNSRTMLTPLLQRFPRQVRVSLFHTPNLRGLLRLLIPERFNETIGLQHIKVYLFDDNVILSGANLSDLYFTNRQDRYVLLQDSPEIADFFTELVDAIGDVSLQLQQDDTVQMMEGMVHPYQGDKAAYCEIANQKVMGVINAARTRQQLLHAKTFHRSQEGSPMFSQQDSQASGDQKPEPDTWIYPLIQMKPFGIQIDEMVTETLLTEAERGARIYLTTGYFNLTQAYMDLILGTRAQYRILLASPEVNGFFGAKGVAGAIPAAYVYIEHQFYSEVCCLHQQERVQLQEYSRPGWTFHAKG
;
A
#
# COMPACT_ATOMS: atom_id res chain seq x y z
N GLN A 1 5.90 -1.50 -16.52
CA GLN A 1 6.74 -1.12 -17.68
C GLN A 1 6.04 -0.12 -18.60
N ALA A 2 4.85 -0.41 -19.17
CA ALA A 2 4.16 0.53 -20.07
C ALA A 2 3.99 1.95 -19.47
N GLN A 3 3.47 2.03 -18.24
CA GLN A 3 3.30 3.30 -17.52
C GLN A 3 4.62 4.05 -17.24
N ILE A 4 5.73 3.33 -17.01
CA ILE A 4 7.05 3.95 -16.78
C ILE A 4 7.54 4.65 -18.05
N LYS A 5 7.36 4.01 -19.21
CA LYS A 5 7.84 4.55 -20.50
C LYS A 5 7.10 5.82 -20.91
N THR A 6 5.85 5.97 -20.46
CA THR A 6 5.02 7.14 -20.76
C THR A 6 5.17 8.26 -19.75
N ALA A 7 5.65 7.96 -18.52
CA ALA A 7 5.81 8.95 -17.45
C ALA A 7 6.75 10.10 -17.83
N LYS A 8 6.38 11.33 -17.49
CA LYS A 8 7.11 12.55 -17.84
C LYS A 8 7.52 13.39 -16.63
N GLN A 9 6.80 13.32 -15.53
CA GLN A 9 7.01 14.17 -14.37
C GLN A 9 7.47 13.37 -13.15
N ARG A 10 6.75 12.31 -12.79
CA ARG A 10 7.02 11.53 -11.58
C ARG A 10 6.75 10.05 -11.74
N VAL A 11 7.62 9.25 -11.13
CA VAL A 11 7.35 7.85 -10.78
C VAL A 11 7.50 7.71 -9.27
N VAL A 12 6.47 7.20 -8.62
CA VAL A 12 6.51 6.94 -7.17
C VAL A 12 6.20 5.47 -6.93
N MET A 13 7.06 4.78 -6.19
CA MET A 13 6.89 3.36 -5.87
C MET A 13 7.05 3.12 -4.38
N ALA A 14 5.98 2.67 -3.73
CA ALA A 14 6.03 2.13 -2.38
C ALA A 14 5.79 0.62 -2.43
N SER A 15 6.64 -0.17 -1.78
CA SER A 15 6.54 -1.63 -1.73
C SER A 15 7.29 -2.14 -0.49
N LEU A 16 7.01 -3.35 -0.03
CA LEU A 16 7.78 -3.91 1.10
C LEU A 16 9.25 -4.09 0.73
N TYR A 17 9.50 -4.59 -0.48
CA TYR A 17 10.83 -4.74 -1.06
C TYR A 17 10.74 -4.76 -2.60
N LEU A 18 11.90 -4.64 -3.23
CA LEU A 18 12.15 -4.95 -4.64
C LEU A 18 13.01 -6.22 -4.70
N GLY A 19 12.53 -7.27 -5.37
CA GLY A 19 13.25 -8.53 -5.53
C GLY A 19 14.52 -8.35 -6.37
N THR A 20 15.26 -9.44 -6.59
CA THR A 20 16.56 -9.39 -7.27
C THR A 20 16.65 -10.29 -8.50
N GLY A 21 15.51 -10.73 -9.01
CA GLY A 21 15.40 -11.59 -10.19
C GLY A 21 15.53 -10.80 -11.49
N LEU A 22 15.24 -11.49 -12.60
CA LEU A 22 15.35 -10.94 -13.95
C LEU A 22 14.27 -9.90 -14.22
N LEU A 23 13.01 -10.18 -13.84
CA LEU A 23 11.90 -9.27 -14.08
C LEU A 23 11.99 -7.98 -13.25
N GLU A 24 12.56 -8.05 -12.04
CA GLU A 24 12.87 -6.88 -11.22
C GLU A 24 14.01 -6.05 -11.83
N GLN A 25 15.03 -6.71 -12.39
CA GLN A 25 16.08 -6.03 -13.13
C GLN A 25 15.50 -5.32 -14.36
N GLU A 26 14.64 -5.97 -15.14
CA GLU A 26 13.95 -5.34 -16.28
C GLU A 26 13.10 -4.13 -15.87
N LEU A 27 12.49 -4.17 -14.68
CA LEU A 27 11.77 -3.03 -14.12
C LEU A 27 12.72 -1.85 -13.85
N VAL A 28 13.89 -2.11 -13.25
CA VAL A 28 14.92 -1.11 -12.97
C VAL A 28 15.53 -0.56 -14.26
N ASP A 29 15.84 -1.40 -15.22
CA ASP A 29 16.35 -1.02 -16.54
C ASP A 29 15.33 -0.14 -17.28
N CYS A 30 14.03 -0.41 -17.11
CA CYS A 30 12.97 0.42 -17.65
C CYS A 30 12.90 1.81 -17.00
N LEU A 31 13.17 1.92 -15.69
CA LEU A 31 13.27 3.22 -14.99
C LEU A 31 14.49 3.99 -15.48
N GLU A 32 15.62 3.31 -15.62
CA GLU A 32 16.86 3.89 -16.15
C GLU A 32 16.65 4.49 -17.53
N ALA A 33 16.08 3.71 -18.47
CA ALA A 33 15.82 4.18 -19.82
C ALA A 33 14.87 5.40 -19.86
N ALA A 34 13.85 5.44 -19.00
CA ALA A 34 12.93 6.57 -18.90
C ALA A 34 13.63 7.84 -18.36
N LEU A 35 14.50 7.68 -17.36
CA LEU A 35 15.32 8.77 -16.81
C LEU A 35 16.30 9.32 -17.85
N GLU A 36 16.95 8.45 -18.62
CA GLU A 36 17.85 8.88 -19.71
C GLU A 36 17.12 9.67 -20.79
N GLU A 37 15.95 9.20 -21.20
CA GLU A 37 15.16 9.88 -22.21
C GLU A 37 14.68 11.25 -21.71
N SER A 38 14.26 11.33 -20.45
CA SER A 38 13.87 12.59 -19.82
C SER A 38 15.03 13.60 -19.77
N LEU A 39 16.27 13.16 -19.58
CA LEU A 39 17.45 14.04 -19.60
C LEU A 39 17.77 14.57 -21.01
N ARG A 40 17.47 13.80 -22.05
CA ARG A 40 17.71 14.20 -23.45
C ARG A 40 16.65 15.17 -23.95
N ALA A 41 15.42 15.05 -23.47
CA ALA A 41 14.31 15.91 -23.85
C ALA A 41 14.53 17.36 -23.38
N LYS A 42 14.87 18.26 -24.32
CA LYS A 42 15.02 19.70 -24.05
C LYS A 42 13.66 20.33 -23.77
N GLY A 43 13.49 20.93 -22.60
CA GLY A 43 12.32 21.77 -22.26
C GLY A 43 11.21 21.11 -21.43
N SER A 44 11.28 19.79 -21.18
CA SER A 44 10.39 19.10 -20.22
C SER A 44 10.94 19.17 -18.79
N SER A 45 10.05 19.17 -17.80
CA SER A 45 10.44 18.92 -16.40
C SER A 45 11.19 17.59 -16.31
N ALA A 46 12.33 17.57 -15.63
CA ALA A 46 13.08 16.33 -15.45
C ALA A 46 12.26 15.32 -14.62
N LEU A 47 12.09 14.12 -15.16
CA LEU A 47 11.42 12.99 -14.51
C LEU A 47 12.07 12.74 -13.14
N ARG A 48 11.25 12.69 -12.09
CA ARG A 48 11.68 12.31 -10.74
C ARG A 48 11.19 10.92 -10.39
N VAL A 49 12.00 10.18 -9.64
CA VAL A 49 11.70 8.82 -9.20
C VAL A 49 11.87 8.76 -7.67
N SER A 50 10.78 8.51 -6.95
CA SER A 50 10.78 8.31 -5.50
C SER A 50 10.42 6.86 -5.18
N ILE A 51 11.31 6.14 -4.50
CA ILE A 51 11.09 4.73 -4.11
C ILE A 51 11.13 4.63 -2.59
N LEU A 52 10.07 4.09 -1.99
CA LEU A 52 9.96 3.82 -0.55
C LEU A 52 9.86 2.31 -0.31
N LEU A 53 10.83 1.76 0.42
CA LEU A 53 10.88 0.35 0.80
C LEU A 53 11.02 0.18 2.31
N ASP A 54 10.81 -1.04 2.81
CA ASP A 54 11.19 -1.38 4.18
C ASP A 54 12.71 -1.62 4.28
N PHE A 55 13.37 -1.02 5.27
CA PHE A 55 14.81 -1.10 5.45
C PHE A 55 15.29 -2.52 5.70
N THR A 56 14.59 -3.27 6.54
CA THR A 56 15.02 -4.63 6.92
C THR A 56 14.84 -5.58 5.75
N ARG A 57 13.70 -5.49 5.03
CA ARG A 57 13.44 -6.36 3.89
C ARG A 57 14.25 -5.97 2.66
N GLY A 58 14.45 -4.67 2.44
CA GLY A 58 15.26 -4.14 1.34
C GLY A 58 16.77 -4.35 1.51
N SER A 59 17.25 -4.68 2.71
CA SER A 59 18.67 -4.91 3.02
C SER A 59 19.06 -6.39 3.21
N ARG A 60 18.13 -7.33 3.06
CA ARG A 60 18.38 -8.74 3.38
C ARG A 60 19.29 -9.40 2.34
N GLY A 61 20.37 -10.01 2.81
CA GLY A 61 21.32 -10.76 1.98
C GLY A 61 22.30 -9.84 1.22
N ARG A 62 23.28 -10.46 0.55
CA ARG A 62 24.34 -9.74 -0.17
C ARG A 62 23.84 -8.98 -1.40
N ARG A 63 22.96 -9.61 -2.18
CA ARG A 63 22.22 -8.97 -3.28
C ARG A 63 20.80 -8.75 -2.78
N ASN A 64 20.37 -7.50 -2.78
CA ASN A 64 19.12 -7.04 -2.18
C ASN A 64 18.57 -5.82 -2.93
N SER A 65 17.43 -5.28 -2.49
CA SER A 65 16.78 -4.12 -3.12
C SER A 65 17.70 -2.90 -3.20
N ARG A 66 18.52 -2.65 -2.16
CA ARG A 66 19.44 -1.51 -2.14
C ARG A 66 20.48 -1.64 -3.24
N THR A 67 21.20 -2.76 -3.26
CA THR A 67 22.24 -3.02 -4.27
C THR A 67 21.70 -2.99 -5.71
N MET A 68 20.42 -3.34 -5.89
CA MET A 68 19.74 -3.27 -7.19
C MET A 68 19.39 -1.84 -7.61
N LEU A 69 19.14 -0.93 -6.66
CA LEU A 69 18.76 0.46 -6.91
C LEU A 69 19.94 1.44 -6.86
N THR A 70 21.05 1.07 -6.22
CA THR A 70 22.27 1.91 -6.14
C THR A 70 22.76 2.43 -7.50
N PRO A 71 22.77 1.64 -8.60
CA PRO A 71 23.17 2.17 -9.91
C PRO A 71 22.34 3.36 -10.40
N LEU A 72 21.03 3.36 -10.13
CA LEU A 72 20.15 4.50 -10.46
C LEU A 72 20.53 5.75 -9.67
N LEU A 73 20.84 5.61 -8.38
CA LEU A 73 21.29 6.72 -7.53
C LEU A 73 22.63 7.30 -8.00
N GLN A 74 23.56 6.45 -8.45
CA GLN A 74 24.86 6.88 -8.96
C GLN A 74 24.74 7.65 -10.27
N ARG A 75 23.87 7.21 -11.19
CA ARG A 75 23.68 7.84 -12.50
C ARG A 75 22.77 9.07 -12.46
N PHE A 76 21.76 9.07 -11.58
CA PHE A 76 20.72 10.10 -11.52
C PHE A 76 20.53 10.68 -10.10
N PRO A 77 21.59 11.20 -9.46
CA PRO A 77 21.57 11.57 -8.05
C PRO A 77 20.64 12.74 -7.69
N ARG A 78 20.15 13.49 -8.68
CA ARG A 78 19.20 14.61 -8.48
C ARG A 78 17.75 14.22 -8.77
N GLN A 79 17.53 13.11 -9.46
CA GLN A 79 16.21 12.68 -9.93
C GLN A 79 15.69 11.49 -9.13
N VAL A 80 16.58 10.63 -8.63
CA VAL A 80 16.21 9.41 -7.92
C VAL A 80 16.41 9.60 -6.42
N ARG A 81 15.37 9.28 -5.66
CA ARG A 81 15.38 9.19 -4.19
C ARG A 81 14.93 7.79 -3.78
N VAL A 82 15.72 7.13 -2.94
CA VAL A 82 15.36 5.83 -2.35
C VAL A 82 15.34 5.98 -0.83
N SER A 83 14.16 5.83 -0.25
CA SER A 83 13.90 5.90 1.18
C SER A 83 13.58 4.52 1.75
N LEU A 84 14.14 4.21 2.91
CA LEU A 84 14.07 2.92 3.57
C LEU A 84 13.45 3.09 4.95
N PHE A 85 12.16 2.79 5.06
CA PHE A 85 11.41 2.91 6.31
C PHE A 85 11.90 1.90 7.34
N HIS A 86 12.01 2.33 8.59
CA HIS A 86 12.33 1.44 9.70
C HIS A 86 11.34 1.65 10.84
N THR A 87 10.72 0.57 11.32
CA THR A 87 9.82 0.64 12.47
C THR A 87 10.52 1.18 13.72
N PRO A 88 9.91 2.11 14.49
CA PRO A 88 10.49 2.61 15.73
C PRO A 88 10.47 1.58 16.86
N ASN A 89 9.83 0.43 16.67
CA ASN A 89 9.75 -0.61 17.70
C ASN A 89 10.93 -1.57 17.66
N LEU A 90 11.64 -1.68 16.53
CA LEU A 90 12.81 -2.54 16.40
C LEU A 90 14.09 -1.75 16.78
N ARG A 91 14.42 -1.70 18.08
CA ARG A 91 15.53 -0.90 18.63
C ARG A 91 16.42 -1.69 19.60
N GLY A 92 17.63 -1.21 19.85
CA GLY A 92 18.53 -1.74 20.88
C GLY A 92 18.81 -3.24 20.75
N LEU A 93 18.78 -3.96 21.87
CA LEU A 93 19.02 -5.41 21.93
C LEU A 93 18.00 -6.22 21.10
N LEU A 94 16.77 -5.74 20.97
CA LEU A 94 15.74 -6.39 20.18
C LEU A 94 16.17 -6.52 18.71
N ARG A 95 16.86 -5.51 18.17
CA ARG A 95 17.43 -5.56 16.81
C ARG A 95 18.62 -6.51 16.71
N LEU A 96 19.44 -6.62 17.75
CA LEU A 96 20.65 -7.47 17.76
C LEU A 96 20.33 -8.95 17.93
N LEU A 97 19.27 -9.27 18.67
CA LEU A 97 18.94 -10.65 19.06
C LEU A 97 17.90 -11.31 18.16
N ILE A 98 17.08 -10.54 17.44
CA ILE A 98 16.03 -11.10 16.60
C ILE A 98 16.61 -11.53 15.24
N PRO A 99 16.53 -12.83 14.90
CA PRO A 99 16.90 -13.30 13.57
C PRO A 99 16.07 -12.57 12.53
N GLU A 100 16.67 -12.17 11.40
CA GLU A 100 16.01 -11.33 10.40
C GLU A 100 14.61 -11.84 9.99
N ARG A 101 14.40 -13.16 9.97
CA ARG A 101 13.12 -13.82 9.64
C ARG A 101 11.96 -13.47 10.58
N PHE A 102 12.25 -13.00 11.79
CA PHE A 102 11.28 -12.60 12.81
C PHE A 102 11.18 -11.08 12.98
N ASN A 103 11.95 -10.27 12.22
CA ASN A 103 11.76 -8.81 12.23
C ASN A 103 10.35 -8.42 11.74
N GLU A 104 9.74 -9.30 10.94
CA GLU A 104 8.42 -9.11 10.33
C GLU A 104 7.29 -9.01 11.36
N THR A 105 7.44 -9.60 12.55
CA THR A 105 6.39 -9.58 13.60
C THR A 105 6.39 -8.30 14.45
N ILE A 106 7.39 -7.42 14.35
CA ILE A 106 7.50 -6.20 15.17
C ILE A 106 6.89 -4.97 14.47
N GLY A 107 6.94 -4.94 13.15
CA GLY A 107 6.32 -3.90 12.34
C GLY A 107 7.10 -3.64 11.05
N LEU A 108 6.38 -3.66 9.93
CA LEU A 108 6.90 -3.42 8.59
C LEU A 108 6.07 -2.33 7.91
N GLN A 109 6.67 -1.65 6.92
CA GLN A 109 5.91 -0.84 5.99
C GLN A 109 5.22 -1.74 4.95
N HIS A 110 3.91 -1.60 4.77
CA HIS A 110 3.11 -2.45 3.87
C HIS A 110 2.45 -1.72 2.70
N ILE A 111 2.63 -0.40 2.60
CA ILE A 111 2.08 0.42 1.50
C ILE A 111 2.55 -0.13 0.15
N LYS A 112 1.60 -0.23 -0.79
CA LYS A 112 1.80 -0.71 -2.16
C LYS A 112 1.09 0.20 -3.12
N VAL A 113 1.85 1.17 -3.58
CA VAL A 113 1.39 2.20 -4.50
C VAL A 113 2.43 2.34 -5.57
N TYR A 114 2.01 2.22 -6.83
CA TYR A 114 2.86 2.41 -7.99
C TYR A 114 2.22 3.47 -8.87
N LEU A 115 2.84 4.65 -8.89
CA LEU A 115 2.30 5.85 -9.49
C LEU A 115 3.20 6.32 -10.62
N PHE A 116 2.57 6.80 -11.68
CA PHE A 116 3.20 7.27 -12.91
C PHE A 116 2.43 8.50 -13.38
N ASP A 117 2.98 9.69 -13.13
CA ASP A 117 2.31 10.99 -13.28
C ASP A 117 0.97 11.04 -12.53
N ASP A 118 -0.17 10.93 -13.22
CA ASP A 118 -1.52 10.96 -12.65
C ASP A 118 -2.22 9.59 -12.65
N ASN A 119 -1.50 8.55 -13.04
CA ASN A 119 -1.98 7.17 -13.00
C ASN A 119 -1.48 6.47 -11.73
N VAL A 120 -2.38 5.85 -10.98
CA VAL A 120 -2.07 5.16 -9.71
C VAL A 120 -2.48 3.70 -9.78
N ILE A 121 -1.55 2.80 -9.50
CA ILE A 121 -1.81 1.38 -9.31
C ILE A 121 -1.73 1.06 -7.82
N LEU A 122 -2.83 0.59 -7.25
CA LEU A 122 -2.91 0.04 -5.91
C LEU A 122 -2.95 -1.48 -5.99
N SER A 123 -2.14 -2.19 -5.20
CA SER A 123 -2.11 -3.66 -5.23
C SER A 123 -1.67 -4.25 -3.88
N GLY A 124 -1.95 -5.53 -3.63
CA GLY A 124 -1.32 -6.31 -2.56
C GLY A 124 0.06 -6.89 -2.94
N ALA A 125 0.45 -6.78 -4.21
CA ALA A 125 1.70 -7.33 -4.73
C ALA A 125 2.94 -6.56 -4.27
N ASN A 126 4.04 -7.28 -4.03
CA ASN A 126 5.39 -6.67 -3.96
C ASN A 126 6.01 -6.65 -5.36
N LEU A 127 7.05 -5.85 -5.55
CA LEU A 127 7.87 -5.88 -6.75
C LEU A 127 8.79 -7.11 -6.74
N SER A 128 8.26 -8.28 -7.07
CA SER A 128 9.07 -9.51 -7.17
C SER A 128 8.55 -10.51 -8.19
N ASP A 129 9.43 -11.36 -8.71
CA ASP A 129 9.18 -12.37 -9.74
C ASP A 129 7.90 -13.20 -9.49
N LEU A 130 7.70 -13.70 -8.26
CA LEU A 130 6.49 -14.44 -7.89
C LEU A 130 5.21 -13.64 -8.15
N TYR A 131 5.18 -12.35 -7.80
CA TYR A 131 4.02 -11.48 -8.04
C TYR A 131 3.87 -11.08 -9.51
N PHE A 132 4.95 -11.11 -10.29
CA PHE A 132 4.89 -10.84 -11.73
C PHE A 132 4.46 -12.05 -12.55
N THR A 133 4.48 -13.25 -11.96
CA THR A 133 4.25 -14.50 -12.68
C THR A 133 3.05 -15.29 -12.15
N ASN A 134 3.13 -15.83 -10.93
CA ASN A 134 2.21 -16.87 -10.46
C ASN A 134 1.76 -16.73 -8.99
N ARG A 135 1.83 -15.53 -8.41
CA ARG A 135 1.23 -15.21 -7.12
C ARG A 135 0.02 -14.31 -7.33
N GLN A 136 -1.15 -14.91 -7.18
CA GLN A 136 -2.42 -14.26 -7.38
C GLN A 136 -2.62 -13.16 -6.33
N ASP A 137 -2.79 -11.94 -6.82
CA ASP A 137 -3.15 -10.76 -6.04
C ASP A 137 -4.20 -9.93 -6.83
N ARG A 138 -4.65 -8.83 -6.27
CA ARG A 138 -5.52 -7.85 -6.91
C ARG A 138 -4.75 -6.58 -7.20
N TYR A 139 -5.17 -5.86 -8.23
CA TYR A 139 -4.74 -4.49 -8.47
C TYR A 139 -5.89 -3.65 -8.97
N VAL A 140 -5.86 -2.36 -8.66
CA VAL A 140 -6.76 -1.34 -9.18
C VAL A 140 -5.89 -0.29 -9.86
N LEU A 141 -6.20 0.01 -11.12
CA LEU A 141 -5.59 1.11 -11.86
C LEU A 141 -6.58 2.28 -11.89
N LEU A 142 -6.20 3.38 -11.26
CA LEU A 142 -6.87 4.67 -11.34
C LEU A 142 -6.14 5.51 -12.36
N GLN A 143 -6.81 5.86 -13.47
CA GLN A 143 -6.21 6.65 -14.54
C GLN A 143 -6.63 8.11 -14.41
N ASP A 144 -5.75 9.01 -14.85
CA ASP A 144 -6.02 10.45 -14.94
C ASP A 144 -6.63 11.03 -13.64
N SER A 145 -6.07 10.61 -12.50
CA SER A 145 -6.57 10.88 -11.15
C SER A 145 -5.55 11.71 -10.34
N PRO A 146 -5.32 12.98 -10.72
CA PRO A 146 -4.27 13.81 -10.12
C PRO A 146 -4.44 13.99 -8.61
N GLU A 147 -5.67 14.10 -8.09
CA GLU A 147 -5.91 14.29 -6.66
C GLU A 147 -5.45 13.09 -5.82
N ILE A 148 -5.67 11.88 -6.33
CA ILE A 148 -5.23 10.64 -5.68
C ILE A 148 -3.71 10.46 -5.87
N ALA A 149 -3.19 10.80 -7.05
CA ALA A 149 -1.77 10.75 -7.34
C ALA A 149 -0.97 11.71 -6.44
N ASP A 150 -1.45 12.93 -6.26
CA ASP A 150 -0.87 13.93 -5.37
C ASP A 150 -0.90 13.46 -3.91
N PHE A 151 -2.04 12.93 -3.43
CA PHE A 151 -2.13 12.40 -2.08
C PHE A 151 -1.07 11.32 -1.80
N PHE A 152 -0.95 10.32 -2.69
CA PHE A 152 0.01 9.25 -2.47
C PHE A 152 1.46 9.71 -2.66
N THR A 153 1.72 10.68 -3.54
CA THR A 153 3.04 11.31 -3.67
C THR A 153 3.42 12.01 -2.38
N GLU A 154 2.55 12.90 -1.87
CA GLU A 154 2.75 13.64 -0.61
C GLU A 154 2.94 12.67 0.57
N LEU A 155 2.16 11.59 0.64
CA LEU A 155 2.25 10.59 1.69
C LEU A 155 3.58 9.84 1.64
N VAL A 156 3.98 9.35 0.45
CA VAL A 156 5.25 8.63 0.27
C VAL A 156 6.43 9.53 0.59
N ASP A 157 6.39 10.80 0.20
CA ASP A 157 7.42 11.78 0.53
C ASP A 157 7.46 12.07 2.05
N ALA A 158 6.30 12.24 2.70
CA ALA A 158 6.23 12.46 4.15
C ALA A 158 6.83 11.29 4.96
N ILE A 159 6.54 10.05 4.54
CA ILE A 159 7.15 8.85 5.15
C ILE A 159 8.62 8.74 4.77
N GLY A 160 8.95 9.07 3.52
CA GLY A 160 10.31 9.09 3.00
C GLY A 160 11.22 10.03 3.78
N ASP A 161 10.72 11.20 4.19
CA ASP A 161 11.48 12.21 4.95
C ASP A 161 11.93 11.70 6.32
N VAL A 162 11.11 10.91 6.99
CA VAL A 162 11.45 10.29 8.28
C VAL A 162 12.15 8.94 8.13
N SER A 163 12.42 8.51 6.90
CA SER A 163 13.06 7.23 6.60
C SER A 163 14.56 7.39 6.35
N LEU A 164 15.29 6.28 6.39
CA LEU A 164 16.71 6.24 6.03
C LEU A 164 16.86 6.45 4.52
N GLN A 165 17.70 7.38 4.09
CA GLN A 165 17.99 7.63 2.68
C GLN A 165 19.17 6.76 2.23
N LEU A 166 18.95 5.93 1.21
CA LEU A 166 20.01 5.17 0.55
C LEU A 166 20.93 6.11 -0.22
N GLN A 167 22.23 5.98 -0.01
CA GLN A 167 23.27 6.78 -0.64
C GLN A 167 23.89 6.04 -1.84
N GLN A 168 24.67 6.78 -2.64
CA GLN A 168 25.34 6.27 -3.85
C GLN A 168 26.38 5.17 -3.57
N ASP A 169 26.89 5.10 -2.34
CA ASP A 169 27.88 4.13 -1.86
C ASP A 169 27.23 2.95 -1.12
N ASP A 170 25.91 2.78 -1.25
CA ASP A 170 25.11 1.81 -0.49
C ASP A 170 25.18 2.02 1.03
N THR A 171 25.54 3.21 1.52
CA THR A 171 25.31 3.57 2.93
C THR A 171 23.90 4.13 3.12
N VAL A 172 23.46 4.26 4.38
CA VAL A 172 22.16 4.86 4.71
C VAL A 172 22.34 5.98 5.72
N GLN A 173 21.63 7.09 5.49
CA GLN A 173 21.73 8.28 6.32
C GLN A 173 20.33 8.89 6.54
N MET A 174 20.15 9.59 7.65
CA MET A 174 18.93 10.39 7.84
C MET A 174 19.05 11.70 7.07
N MET A 175 17.91 12.26 6.66
CA MET A 175 17.87 13.64 6.20
C MET A 175 18.27 14.60 7.34
N GLU A 176 18.87 15.73 6.97
CA GLU A 176 19.26 16.76 7.94
C GLU A 176 18.06 17.22 8.78
N GLY A 177 18.25 17.32 10.09
CA GLY A 177 17.21 17.69 11.04
C GLY A 177 16.22 16.58 11.41
N MET A 178 16.30 15.38 10.83
CA MET A 178 15.41 14.26 11.15
C MET A 178 15.98 13.36 12.25
N VAL A 179 15.09 12.80 13.08
CA VAL A 179 15.46 11.91 14.18
C VAL A 179 15.64 10.48 13.65
N HIS A 180 16.74 9.83 14.04
CA HIS A 180 17.01 8.47 13.59
C HIS A 180 15.98 7.47 14.15
N PRO A 181 15.35 6.59 13.32
CA PRO A 181 14.25 5.70 13.72
C PRO A 181 14.60 4.65 14.77
N TYR A 182 15.87 4.28 14.95
CA TYR A 182 16.32 3.33 15.98
C TYR A 182 17.51 3.77 16.84
N GLN A 183 18.22 4.85 16.49
CA GLN A 183 19.32 5.40 17.31
C GLN A 183 18.92 6.69 18.05
N GLY A 184 17.97 7.47 17.52
CA GLY A 184 17.51 8.70 18.13
C GLY A 184 16.45 8.46 19.20
N ASP A 185 15.90 9.51 19.79
CA ASP A 185 14.78 9.36 20.74
C ASP A 185 13.53 8.77 20.07
N LYS A 186 12.81 7.88 20.77
CA LYS A 186 11.64 7.18 20.21
C LYS A 186 10.44 8.11 20.11
N ALA A 187 10.16 8.85 21.18
CA ALA A 187 9.00 9.70 21.26
C ALA A 187 9.12 10.85 20.25
N ALA A 188 10.29 11.51 20.19
CA ALA A 188 10.57 12.56 19.22
C ALA A 188 10.44 12.09 17.76
N TYR A 189 10.96 10.90 17.44
CA TYR A 189 10.79 10.31 16.11
C TYR A 189 9.31 10.07 15.78
N CYS A 190 8.57 9.42 16.68
CA CYS A 190 7.15 9.13 16.47
C CYS A 190 6.31 10.41 16.35
N GLU A 191 6.63 11.45 17.13
CA GLU A 191 5.95 12.74 17.07
C GLU A 191 6.19 13.44 15.74
N ILE A 192 7.44 13.55 15.29
CA ILE A 192 7.78 14.16 13.99
C ILE A 192 7.15 13.38 12.82
N ALA A 193 7.18 12.04 12.88
CA ALA A 193 6.56 11.21 11.87
C ALA A 193 5.03 11.35 11.85
N ASN A 194 4.38 11.39 13.03
CA ASN A 194 2.95 11.66 13.13
C ASN A 194 2.61 13.03 12.51
N GLN A 195 3.31 14.09 12.91
CA GLN A 195 3.06 15.44 12.42
C GLN A 195 3.14 15.54 10.89
N LYS A 196 4.18 14.93 10.28
CA LYS A 196 4.33 14.89 8.82
C LYS A 196 3.20 14.13 8.14
N VAL A 197 2.90 12.91 8.58
CA VAL A 197 1.88 12.05 7.94
C VAL A 197 0.47 12.60 8.15
N MET A 198 0.13 13.05 9.37
CA MET A 198 -1.15 13.68 9.66
C MET A 198 -1.31 15.02 8.95
N GLY A 199 -0.23 15.77 8.70
CA GLY A 199 -0.24 16.96 7.86
C GLY A 199 -0.81 16.68 6.46
N VAL A 200 -0.32 15.61 5.81
CA VAL A 200 -0.82 15.16 4.50
C VAL A 200 -2.29 14.74 4.57
N ILE A 201 -2.64 13.90 5.56
CA ILE A 201 -4.01 13.40 5.74
C ILE A 201 -5.00 14.55 5.96
N ASN A 202 -4.66 15.51 6.82
CA ASN A 202 -5.52 16.65 7.13
C ASN A 202 -5.67 17.61 5.94
N ALA A 203 -4.59 17.84 5.18
CA ALA A 203 -4.64 18.62 3.95
C ALA A 203 -5.56 17.97 2.91
N ALA A 204 -5.41 16.66 2.69
CA ALA A 204 -6.26 15.90 1.79
C ALA A 204 -7.73 15.89 2.21
N ARG A 205 -8.01 15.68 3.51
CA ARG A 205 -9.37 15.78 4.08
C ARG A 205 -9.98 17.15 3.82
N THR A 206 -9.22 18.22 4.02
CA THR A 206 -9.70 19.60 3.78
C THR A 206 -10.03 19.82 2.31
N ARG A 207 -9.15 19.38 1.38
CA ARG A 207 -9.41 19.44 -0.07
C ARG A 207 -10.67 18.67 -0.45
N GLN A 208 -10.84 17.47 0.11
CA GLN A 208 -12.00 16.62 -0.16
C GLN A 208 -13.31 17.22 0.37
N GLN A 209 -13.32 17.79 1.58
CA GLN A 209 -14.49 18.48 2.14
C GLN A 209 -14.92 19.67 1.28
N LEU A 210 -13.96 20.44 0.75
CA LEU A 210 -14.23 21.54 -0.17
C LEU A 210 -14.84 21.03 -1.49
N LEU A 211 -14.34 19.91 -2.03
CA LEU A 211 -14.92 19.29 -3.23
C LEU A 211 -16.34 18.80 -2.97
N HIS A 212 -16.59 18.12 -1.85
CA HIS A 212 -17.94 17.72 -1.43
C HIS A 212 -18.89 18.92 -1.41
N ALA A 213 -18.55 19.98 -0.68
CA ALA A 213 -19.40 21.15 -0.57
C ALA A 213 -19.75 21.74 -1.96
N LYS A 214 -18.77 21.83 -2.86
CA LYS A 214 -19.00 22.30 -4.23
C LYS A 214 -19.96 21.39 -5.02
N THR A 215 -19.77 20.08 -4.97
CA THR A 215 -20.63 19.12 -5.68
C THR A 215 -22.06 19.13 -5.13
N PHE A 216 -22.24 19.20 -3.80
CA PHE A 216 -23.56 19.25 -3.17
C PHE A 216 -24.30 20.58 -3.42
N HIS A 217 -23.61 21.72 -3.42
CA HIS A 217 -24.24 23.01 -3.74
C HIS A 217 -24.68 23.08 -5.21
N ARG A 218 -23.90 22.51 -6.13
CA ARG A 218 -24.23 22.46 -7.56
C ARG A 218 -25.43 21.58 -7.88
N SER A 219 -25.65 20.52 -7.09
CA SER A 219 -26.79 19.62 -7.22
C SER A 219 -28.06 20.10 -6.51
N GLN A 220 -27.98 21.09 -5.60
CA GLN A 220 -29.14 21.73 -4.97
C GLN A 220 -29.58 23.04 -5.64
N GLU A 221 -28.67 23.79 -6.26
CA GLU A 221 -29.04 24.92 -7.13
C GLU A 221 -29.53 24.39 -8.49
N GLY A 222 -30.77 23.86 -8.50
CA GLY A 222 -31.54 23.73 -9.72
C GLY A 222 -31.51 25.08 -10.47
N SER A 223 -31.22 25.01 -11.77
CA SER A 223 -31.06 26.13 -12.70
C SER A 223 -31.79 27.42 -12.28
N PRO A 224 -31.10 28.56 -12.07
CA PRO A 224 -31.77 29.82 -12.22
C PRO A 224 -32.11 29.97 -13.71
N MET A 225 -33.40 29.89 -14.04
CA MET A 225 -33.90 30.66 -15.19
C MET A 225 -33.46 32.12 -14.99
N PHE A 226 -33.15 32.81 -16.09
CA PHE A 226 -32.54 34.15 -16.22
C PHE A 226 -31.00 34.12 -16.27
N SER A 227 -30.32 34.46 -17.37
CA SER A 227 -30.68 35.21 -18.58
C SER A 227 -29.77 34.78 -19.75
N GLN A 228 -30.37 34.56 -20.93
CA GLN A 228 -29.63 34.47 -22.19
C GLN A 228 -28.96 35.82 -22.47
N GLN A 229 -27.65 35.91 -22.31
CA GLN A 229 -26.75 36.58 -23.26
C GLN A 229 -25.30 36.38 -22.83
N ASP A 230 -24.49 36.01 -23.83
CA ASP A 230 -23.03 36.04 -23.87
C ASP A 230 -22.25 35.04 -23.00
N SER A 231 -21.92 33.89 -23.58
CA SER A 231 -20.53 33.56 -23.98
C SER A 231 -20.42 32.11 -24.43
N GLN A 232 -20.06 31.92 -25.70
CA GLN A 232 -19.57 30.64 -26.22
C GLN A 232 -18.26 30.26 -25.52
N ALA A 233 -18.33 29.34 -24.56
CA ALA A 233 -17.17 28.61 -24.02
C ALA A 233 -17.61 27.27 -23.40
N SER A 234 -18.41 26.49 -24.13
CA SER A 234 -18.81 25.15 -23.71
C SER A 234 -17.89 24.12 -24.36
N GLY A 235 -16.74 23.87 -23.74
CA GLY A 235 -15.77 22.89 -24.22
C GLY A 235 -15.01 22.08 -23.17
N ASP A 236 -15.03 22.47 -21.88
CA ASP A 236 -14.03 21.93 -20.93
C ASP A 236 -14.53 21.78 -19.47
N GLN A 237 -15.83 21.59 -19.25
CA GLN A 237 -16.31 21.25 -17.90
C GLN A 237 -16.22 19.74 -17.70
N LYS A 238 -15.25 19.30 -16.87
CA LYS A 238 -15.20 17.91 -16.39
C LYS A 238 -16.56 17.53 -15.79
N PRO A 239 -17.08 16.32 -16.09
CA PRO A 239 -18.35 15.86 -15.52
C PRO A 239 -18.29 15.85 -14.00
N GLU A 240 -19.44 16.01 -13.36
CA GLU A 240 -19.52 15.88 -11.90
C GLU A 240 -19.08 14.48 -11.46
N PRO A 241 -18.35 14.36 -10.34
CA PRO A 241 -17.90 13.07 -9.86
C PRO A 241 -19.10 12.22 -9.42
N ASP A 242 -19.22 11.01 -9.96
CA ASP A 242 -20.22 10.01 -9.56
C ASP A 242 -19.69 9.04 -8.49
N THR A 243 -18.37 9.02 -8.30
CA THR A 243 -17.65 8.07 -7.45
C THR A 243 -16.65 8.82 -6.57
N TRP A 244 -16.65 8.50 -5.29
CA TRP A 244 -15.68 9.05 -4.33
C TRP A 244 -14.70 7.98 -3.88
N ILE A 245 -13.42 8.37 -3.78
CA ILE A 245 -12.34 7.52 -3.28
C ILE A 245 -11.80 8.19 -2.01
N TYR A 246 -11.72 7.41 -0.92
CA TYR A 246 -11.17 7.84 0.37
C TYR A 246 -9.94 7.00 0.69
N PRO A 247 -8.72 7.51 0.48
CA PRO A 247 -7.51 6.82 0.91
C PRO A 247 -7.47 6.73 2.44
N LEU A 248 -7.34 5.52 2.98
CA LEU A 248 -7.26 5.26 4.42
C LEU A 248 -5.84 4.82 4.80
N ILE A 249 -5.38 5.24 5.99
CA ILE A 249 -4.02 5.00 6.46
C ILE A 249 -4.03 4.38 7.86
N GLN A 250 -3.25 3.31 8.01
CA GLN A 250 -2.93 2.67 9.30
C GLN A 250 -1.44 2.79 9.58
N MET A 251 -1.07 3.49 10.66
CA MET A 251 0.31 3.57 11.17
C MET A 251 0.32 3.63 12.70
N LYS A 252 -0.03 2.52 13.35
CA LYS A 252 -0.13 2.42 14.82
C LYS A 252 1.11 2.88 15.60
N PRO A 253 2.37 2.65 15.16
CA PRO A 253 3.54 3.21 15.84
C PRO A 253 3.59 4.74 15.89
N PHE A 254 2.84 5.41 15.02
CA PHE A 254 2.66 6.87 15.00
C PHE A 254 1.30 7.29 15.55
N GLY A 255 0.51 6.39 16.15
CA GLY A 255 -0.82 6.71 16.67
C GLY A 255 -1.89 6.94 15.59
N ILE A 256 -1.67 6.52 14.35
CA ILE A 256 -2.63 6.68 13.25
C ILE A 256 -3.40 5.37 13.05
N GLN A 257 -4.72 5.39 13.24
CA GLN A 257 -5.60 4.21 13.26
C GLN A 257 -6.85 4.35 12.36
N ILE A 258 -6.78 5.19 11.33
CA ILE A 258 -7.96 5.60 10.54
C ILE A 258 -8.59 4.41 9.81
N ASP A 259 -7.76 3.57 9.18
CA ASP A 259 -8.19 2.40 8.42
C ASP A 259 -8.88 1.34 9.29
N GLU A 260 -8.31 1.05 10.47
CA GLU A 260 -8.90 0.14 11.46
C GLU A 260 -10.28 0.62 11.90
N MET A 261 -10.40 1.90 12.27
CA MET A 261 -11.68 2.49 12.69
C MET A 261 -12.75 2.43 11.59
N VAL A 262 -12.40 2.78 10.36
CA VAL A 262 -13.36 2.77 9.24
C VAL A 262 -13.76 1.34 8.89
N THR A 263 -12.82 0.40 8.88
CA THR A 263 -13.10 -1.01 8.60
C THR A 263 -14.02 -1.62 9.65
N GLU A 264 -13.74 -1.38 10.94
CA GLU A 264 -14.62 -1.81 12.03
C GLU A 264 -16.04 -1.24 11.88
N THR A 265 -16.15 0.06 11.54
CA THR A 265 -17.45 0.72 11.32
C THR A 265 -18.20 0.09 10.15
N LEU A 266 -17.54 -0.11 9.00
CA LEU A 266 -18.17 -0.72 7.82
C LEU A 266 -18.67 -2.15 8.08
N LEU A 267 -17.95 -2.93 8.88
CA LEU A 267 -18.35 -4.30 9.20
C LEU A 267 -19.45 -4.35 10.28
N THR A 268 -19.42 -3.45 11.27
CA THR A 268 -20.41 -3.39 12.36
C THR A 268 -21.73 -2.75 11.94
N GLU A 269 -21.69 -1.70 11.13
CA GLU A 269 -22.85 -0.91 10.71
C GLU A 269 -23.44 -1.35 9.37
N ALA A 270 -22.97 -2.48 8.82
CA ALA A 270 -23.49 -3.02 7.57
C ALA A 270 -25.03 -3.18 7.61
N GLU A 271 -25.70 -2.66 6.58
CA GLU A 271 -27.16 -2.65 6.51
C GLU A 271 -27.77 -4.05 6.61
N ARG A 272 -29.02 -4.11 7.08
CA ARG A 272 -29.72 -5.39 7.15
C ARG A 272 -29.88 -6.00 5.75
N GLY A 273 -29.36 -7.21 5.58
CA GLY A 273 -29.37 -7.90 4.29
C GLY A 273 -28.16 -7.58 3.41
N ALA A 274 -27.25 -6.72 3.87
CA ALA A 274 -25.97 -6.51 3.21
C ALA A 274 -25.20 -7.83 3.10
N ARG A 275 -24.47 -7.96 1.99
CA ARG A 275 -23.54 -9.06 1.74
C ARG A 275 -22.13 -8.52 1.68
N ILE A 276 -21.29 -9.01 2.59
CA ILE A 276 -19.90 -8.65 2.73
C ILE A 276 -19.06 -9.77 2.14
N TYR A 277 -18.18 -9.39 1.21
CA TYR A 277 -17.18 -10.27 0.64
C TYR A 277 -15.84 -9.92 1.26
N LEU A 278 -15.17 -10.91 1.84
CA LEU A 278 -13.84 -10.75 2.44
C LEU A 278 -12.88 -11.70 1.74
N THR A 279 -11.70 -11.21 1.40
CA THR A 279 -10.61 -12.02 0.87
C THR A 279 -9.39 -11.89 1.77
N THR A 280 -8.78 -13.02 2.13
CA THR A 280 -7.50 -13.02 2.84
C THR A 280 -6.55 -14.07 2.28
N GLY A 281 -5.28 -13.69 2.11
CA GLY A 281 -4.23 -14.63 1.72
C GLY A 281 -3.96 -15.71 2.78
N TYR A 282 -4.31 -15.46 4.05
CA TYR A 282 -4.18 -16.40 5.16
C TYR A 282 -5.35 -16.22 6.13
N PHE A 283 -6.04 -17.28 6.50
CA PHE A 283 -7.10 -17.19 7.50
C PHE A 283 -6.48 -17.00 8.91
N ASN A 284 -6.40 -15.74 9.33
CA ASN A 284 -5.82 -15.33 10.61
C ASN A 284 -6.47 -14.03 11.09
N LEU A 285 -7.81 -14.01 11.08
CA LEU A 285 -8.58 -12.89 11.62
C LEU A 285 -8.34 -12.76 13.13
N THR A 286 -8.32 -11.53 13.64
CA THR A 286 -8.24 -11.34 15.10
C THR A 286 -9.54 -11.79 15.75
N GLN A 287 -9.51 -12.10 17.05
CA GLN A 287 -10.73 -12.44 17.79
C GLN A 287 -11.80 -11.35 17.65
N ALA A 288 -11.42 -10.07 17.67
CA ALA A 288 -12.35 -8.95 17.49
C ALA A 288 -13.09 -9.02 16.14
N TYR A 289 -12.39 -9.33 15.04
CA TYR A 289 -13.03 -9.51 13.73
C TYR A 289 -13.93 -10.75 13.69
N MET A 290 -13.49 -11.86 14.30
CA MET A 290 -14.31 -13.09 14.37
C MET A 290 -15.60 -12.86 15.16
N ASP A 291 -15.51 -12.25 16.34
CA ASP A 291 -16.65 -11.89 17.19
C ASP A 291 -17.63 -10.96 16.45
N LEU A 292 -17.10 -9.97 15.73
CA LEU A 292 -17.88 -9.06 14.90
C LEU A 292 -18.65 -9.81 13.80
N ILE A 293 -17.96 -10.67 13.05
CA ILE A 293 -18.58 -11.45 11.96
C ILE A 293 -19.71 -12.32 12.53
N LEU A 294 -19.49 -12.99 13.67
CA LEU A 294 -20.47 -13.86 14.32
C LEU A 294 -21.64 -13.10 14.97
N GLY A 295 -21.39 -11.87 15.46
CA GLY A 295 -22.37 -11.04 16.16
C GLY A 295 -23.24 -10.15 15.26
N THR A 296 -22.84 -9.92 14.01
CA THR A 296 -23.58 -9.06 13.06
C THR A 296 -24.61 -9.82 12.24
N ARG A 297 -25.52 -9.09 11.56
CA ARG A 297 -26.61 -9.66 10.73
C ARG A 297 -26.28 -9.75 9.24
N ALA A 298 -25.13 -9.23 8.81
CA ALA A 298 -24.71 -9.28 7.42
C ALA A 298 -24.41 -10.73 6.96
N GLN A 299 -24.58 -10.98 5.67
CA GLN A 299 -24.12 -12.24 5.04
C GLN A 299 -22.64 -12.10 4.70
N TYR A 300 -21.83 -13.09 5.06
CA TYR A 300 -20.40 -13.12 4.79
C TYR A 300 -20.05 -14.19 3.76
N ARG A 301 -19.21 -13.82 2.81
CA ARG A 301 -18.56 -14.71 1.84
C ARG A 301 -17.06 -14.49 1.96
N ILE A 302 -16.36 -15.43 2.57
CA ILE A 302 -14.95 -15.32 2.89
C ILE A 302 -14.15 -16.21 1.94
N LEU A 303 -13.34 -15.60 1.08
CA LEU A 303 -12.40 -16.28 0.19
C LEU A 303 -11.02 -16.33 0.83
N LEU A 304 -10.46 -17.53 0.96
CA LEU A 304 -9.15 -17.75 1.57
C LEU A 304 -8.28 -18.69 0.71
N ALA A 305 -6.98 -18.72 0.96
CA ALA A 305 -6.05 -19.62 0.28
C ALA A 305 -6.27 -21.07 0.72
N SER A 306 -6.44 -22.01 -0.22
CA SER A 306 -6.29 -23.43 0.14
C SER A 306 -4.86 -23.71 0.65
N PRO A 307 -4.64 -24.80 1.41
CA PRO A 307 -3.32 -25.12 1.95
C PRO A 307 -2.23 -25.22 0.88
N GLU A 308 -2.57 -25.77 -0.30
CA GLU A 308 -1.64 -26.04 -1.40
C GLU A 308 -1.16 -24.77 -2.12
N VAL A 309 -1.96 -23.70 -2.10
CA VAL A 309 -1.62 -22.41 -2.73
C VAL A 309 -1.01 -21.43 -1.73
N ASN A 310 -0.74 -21.88 -0.50
CA ASN A 310 -0.01 -21.10 0.49
C ASN A 310 1.48 -20.99 0.11
N GLY A 311 2.06 -19.80 0.22
CA GLY A 311 3.48 -19.58 -0.08
C GLY A 311 4.47 -20.38 0.79
N PHE A 312 4.02 -20.98 1.90
CA PHE A 312 4.81 -21.88 2.75
C PHE A 312 4.51 -23.36 2.54
N PHE A 313 3.63 -23.71 1.60
CA PHE A 313 3.30 -25.11 1.31
C PHE A 313 4.55 -25.87 0.85
N GLY A 314 4.82 -27.01 1.48
CA GLY A 314 6.02 -27.81 1.22
C GLY A 314 7.36 -27.18 1.69
N ALA A 315 7.33 -26.06 2.42
CA ALA A 315 8.53 -25.47 2.98
C ALA A 315 9.18 -26.42 4.01
N LYS A 316 10.51 -26.42 4.08
CA LYS A 316 11.26 -27.29 5.01
C LYS A 316 11.21 -26.74 6.44
N GLY A 317 11.21 -27.65 7.42
CA GLY A 317 11.24 -27.32 8.85
C GLY A 317 9.92 -26.70 9.33
N VAL A 318 10.01 -25.88 10.40
CA VAL A 318 8.83 -25.32 11.09
C VAL A 318 7.95 -24.46 10.16
N ALA A 319 8.54 -23.82 9.14
CA ALA A 319 7.78 -23.01 8.18
C ALA A 319 6.75 -23.84 7.39
N GLY A 320 7.02 -25.13 7.14
CA GLY A 320 6.08 -26.04 6.48
C GLY A 320 4.82 -26.32 7.29
N ALA A 321 4.81 -26.03 8.59
CA ALA A 321 3.63 -26.17 9.45
C ALA A 321 2.71 -24.94 9.42
N ILE A 322 3.15 -23.82 8.84
CA ILE A 322 2.37 -22.58 8.78
C ILE A 322 1.02 -22.77 8.08
N PRO A 323 0.92 -23.44 6.91
CA PRO A 323 -0.37 -23.68 6.27
C PRO A 323 -1.33 -24.46 7.17
N ALA A 324 -0.84 -25.51 7.85
CA ALA A 324 -1.65 -26.32 8.77
C ALA A 324 -2.14 -25.51 9.98
N ALA A 325 -1.34 -24.55 10.47
CA ALA A 325 -1.77 -23.66 11.54
C ALA A 325 -2.94 -22.76 11.11
N TYR A 326 -2.94 -22.24 9.87
CA TYR A 326 -4.06 -21.46 9.35
C TYR A 326 -5.32 -22.32 9.16
N VAL A 327 -5.18 -23.55 8.64
CA VAL A 327 -6.30 -24.50 8.56
C VAL A 327 -6.89 -24.78 9.94
N TYR A 328 -6.04 -24.89 10.97
CA TYR A 328 -6.53 -25.06 12.34
C TYR A 328 -7.35 -23.86 12.82
N ILE A 329 -6.87 -22.64 12.61
CA ILE A 329 -7.60 -21.41 12.99
C ILE A 329 -8.92 -21.31 12.21
N GLU A 330 -8.90 -21.61 10.92
CA GLU A 330 -10.09 -21.68 10.07
C GLU A 330 -11.10 -22.69 10.60
N HIS A 331 -10.65 -23.90 10.94
CA HIS A 331 -11.52 -24.94 11.50
C HIS A 331 -12.15 -24.51 12.83
N GLN A 332 -11.40 -23.84 13.71
CA GLN A 332 -11.95 -23.30 14.96
C GLN A 332 -13.08 -22.31 14.69
N PHE A 333 -12.83 -21.32 13.83
CA PHE A 333 -13.85 -20.33 13.45
C PHE A 333 -15.08 -20.99 12.79
N TYR A 334 -14.87 -21.91 11.85
CA TYR A 334 -15.97 -22.61 11.20
C TYR A 334 -16.77 -23.49 12.17
N SER A 335 -16.12 -24.06 13.17
CA SER A 335 -16.80 -24.80 14.24
C SER A 335 -17.72 -23.87 15.05
N GLU A 336 -17.29 -22.64 15.35
CA GLU A 336 -18.14 -21.63 16.01
C GLU A 336 -19.33 -21.22 15.13
N VAL A 337 -19.10 -20.99 13.83
CA VAL A 337 -20.18 -20.74 12.84
C VAL A 337 -21.21 -21.87 12.88
N CYS A 338 -20.76 -23.13 12.97
CA CYS A 338 -21.64 -24.29 13.04
C CYS A 338 -22.42 -24.39 14.36
N CYS A 339 -21.74 -24.19 15.49
CA CYS A 339 -22.37 -24.19 16.81
C CYS A 339 -23.46 -23.12 16.93
N LEU A 340 -23.26 -21.97 16.28
CA LEU A 340 -24.22 -20.86 16.26
C LEU A 340 -25.29 -21.00 15.17
N HIS A 341 -25.27 -22.07 14.37
CA HIS A 341 -26.21 -22.31 13.26
C HIS A 341 -26.20 -21.19 12.20
N GLN A 342 -25.02 -20.67 11.87
CA GLN A 342 -24.84 -19.53 10.96
C GLN A 342 -24.27 -19.89 9.59
N GLN A 343 -24.23 -21.17 9.22
CA GLN A 343 -23.58 -21.67 7.99
C GLN A 343 -24.20 -21.09 6.69
N GLU A 344 -25.48 -20.74 6.69
CA GLU A 344 -26.11 -20.07 5.54
C GLU A 344 -25.61 -18.63 5.37
N ARG A 345 -25.38 -17.96 6.51
CA ARG A 345 -24.97 -16.55 6.58
C ARG A 345 -23.48 -16.39 6.33
N VAL A 346 -22.64 -17.24 6.91
CA VAL A 346 -21.18 -17.17 6.83
C VAL A 346 -20.67 -18.36 6.04
N GLN A 347 -20.20 -18.11 4.82
CA GLN A 347 -19.62 -19.14 3.95
C GLN A 347 -18.14 -18.88 3.73
N LEU A 348 -17.35 -19.94 3.87
CA LEU A 348 -15.93 -19.96 3.59
C LEU A 348 -15.71 -20.67 2.25
N GLN A 349 -14.79 -20.14 1.44
CA GLN A 349 -14.41 -20.69 0.15
C GLN A 349 -12.90 -20.67 0.04
N GLU A 350 -12.33 -21.77 -0.44
CA GLU A 350 -10.89 -21.88 -0.69
C GLU A 350 -10.59 -21.64 -2.17
N TYR A 351 -9.66 -20.72 -2.44
CA TYR A 351 -9.04 -20.59 -3.75
C TYR A 351 -7.99 -21.68 -3.92
N SER A 352 -8.06 -22.41 -5.04
CA SER A 352 -7.03 -23.35 -5.45
C SER A 352 -6.77 -23.26 -6.94
N ARG A 353 -5.50 -23.16 -7.32
CA ARG A 353 -5.05 -23.18 -8.71
C ARG A 353 -3.65 -23.81 -8.78
N PRO A 354 -3.48 -24.97 -9.44
CA PRO A 354 -2.19 -25.62 -9.54
C PRO A 354 -1.11 -24.71 -10.13
N GLY A 355 0.08 -24.70 -9.52
CA GLY A 355 1.22 -23.88 -9.94
C GLY A 355 1.14 -22.40 -9.55
N TRP A 356 0.10 -21.99 -8.81
CA TRP A 356 -0.09 -20.63 -8.33
C TRP A 356 -0.11 -20.57 -6.80
N THR A 357 0.28 -19.42 -6.26
CA THR A 357 0.03 -19.08 -4.84
C THR A 357 -1.02 -17.99 -4.72
N PHE A 358 -1.69 -17.89 -3.58
CA PHE A 358 -2.76 -16.89 -3.34
C PHE A 358 -2.36 -15.88 -2.27
N HIS A 359 -2.54 -14.58 -2.54
CA HIS A 359 -2.23 -13.51 -1.60
C HIS A 359 -3.16 -12.29 -1.71
N ALA A 360 -4.29 -12.42 -2.41
CA ALA A 360 -5.27 -11.35 -2.53
C ALA A 360 -5.85 -10.95 -1.16
N LYS A 361 -6.24 -9.67 -1.03
CA LYS A 361 -6.80 -9.06 0.17
C LYS A 361 -7.96 -8.12 -0.18
N GLY A 362 -8.87 -7.94 0.77
CA GLY A 362 -9.94 -6.94 0.75
C GLY A 362 -11.26 -7.48 0.24
#